data_AF-A0A955UZH6-F1
#
_entry.id   AF-A0A955UZH6-F1
#
_cell.length_a   1.000
_cell.length_b   1.000
_cell.length_c   1.000
_cell.angle_alpha   90.00
_cell.angle_beta   90.00
_cell.angle_gamma   90.00
#
_symmetry.space_group_name_H-M   'P 1'
#
loop_
_entity.id
_entity.type
_entity.pdbx_description
1 polymer ?
#
loop_
_entity_poly.entity_id
_entity_poly.type
_entity_poly.pdbx_seq_one_letter_code
_entity_poly.pdbx_strand_id
1 'polypeptide(L)'
;LGALAPSGSPAAAPRDAGALLRALVASMRPDQRALALFPADHPSREVANTVSFLARPHVGELFDAQQRACIDALVDASLSARGRTDMAATLALEGRVGASVLAIYGDPLEGRAQAVVAGGHYTLRAGDDGRGGALAYGQQVGNGRHRVAGNAFARHGDAANRLMAALGAPSRARAIRADAPDEFLLQPLGEGEVFPGVARASLEGAAADAFDALVAEVLGTFAPDAGRRVDTASLAFSVFARHGYWPDRVAFADAAPRERTARGEPYWQVWRVEGPGVVIHFQGFPHVHAYVQATDPAFAAVGERVARLDAPLAGDAMRAAREAAMRRATGEALAFQRAESLGRLAAGDVTTGQLYTLEPFGNRIVVATIDGRAMASPLRERLAAASGGAIDPARSYRVATDEYAVSLADGFGVPSRVDVHGVEVRDALVAHARAGGLA
;
A
#
# COMPACT_ATOMS: atom_id res chain seq x y z
N LEU A 1 36.63 -4.77 -53.05
CA LEU A 1 35.54 -4.04 -52.36
C LEU A 1 34.81 -5.05 -51.50
N GLY A 2 35.20 -5.17 -50.23
CA GLY A 2 34.71 -6.20 -49.31
C GLY A 2 33.37 -5.83 -48.70
N ALA A 3 32.44 -6.78 -48.69
CA ALA A 3 31.12 -6.65 -48.10
C ALA A 3 31.21 -6.63 -46.57
N LEU A 4 30.65 -5.58 -45.96
CA LEU A 4 30.45 -5.47 -44.51
C LEU A 4 29.23 -6.29 -44.13
N ALA A 5 29.43 -7.27 -43.25
CA ALA A 5 28.34 -7.98 -42.58
C ALA A 5 27.58 -7.05 -41.64
N PRO A 6 26.25 -7.22 -41.47
CA PRO A 6 25.50 -6.44 -40.52
C PRO A 6 25.94 -6.80 -39.10
N SER A 7 26.39 -5.79 -38.36
CA SER A 7 26.63 -5.86 -36.92
C SER A 7 25.32 -6.22 -36.23
N GLY A 8 25.19 -7.47 -35.78
CA GLY A 8 24.11 -7.86 -34.89
C GLY A 8 24.19 -7.00 -33.63
N SER A 9 23.13 -6.23 -33.36
CA SER A 9 22.93 -5.66 -32.02
C SER A 9 22.96 -6.81 -31.01
N PRO A 10 23.67 -6.67 -29.88
CA PRO A 10 23.67 -7.70 -28.86
C PRO A 10 22.23 -7.93 -28.40
N ALA A 11 21.79 -9.18 -28.43
CA ALA A 11 20.56 -9.60 -27.78
C ALA A 11 20.63 -9.14 -26.31
N ALA A 12 19.65 -8.37 -25.86
CA ALA A 12 19.59 -7.92 -24.48
C ALA A 12 19.59 -9.14 -23.56
N ALA A 13 20.66 -9.30 -22.77
CA ALA A 13 20.77 -10.41 -21.84
C ALA A 13 19.55 -10.44 -20.91
N PRO A 14 18.96 -11.62 -20.64
CA PRO A 14 18.00 -11.77 -19.57
C PRO A 14 18.62 -11.26 -18.27
N ARG A 15 18.01 -10.25 -17.67
CA ARG A 15 18.46 -9.64 -16.41
C ARG A 15 17.99 -10.50 -15.26
N ASP A 16 18.64 -11.64 -15.04
CA ASP A 16 18.37 -12.49 -13.88
C ASP A 16 18.54 -11.67 -12.59
N ALA A 17 17.42 -11.41 -11.90
CA ALA A 17 17.40 -10.62 -10.67
C ALA A 17 18.29 -11.24 -9.59
N GLY A 18 18.38 -12.58 -9.53
CA GLY A 18 19.27 -13.28 -8.61
C GLY A 18 20.74 -12.99 -8.90
N ALA A 19 21.16 -13.06 -10.18
CA ALA A 19 22.52 -12.73 -10.58
C ALA A 19 22.88 -11.27 -10.30
N LEU A 20 21.95 -10.33 -10.56
CA LEU A 20 22.15 -8.91 -10.25
C LEU A 20 22.30 -8.67 -8.74
N LEU A 21 21.46 -9.29 -7.91
CA LEU A 21 21.56 -9.22 -6.46
C LEU A 21 22.89 -9.77 -5.94
N ARG A 22 23.33 -10.92 -6.45
CA ARG A 22 24.64 -11.52 -6.11
C ARG A 22 25.79 -10.59 -6.47
N ALA A 23 25.79 -10.04 -7.68
CA ALA A 23 26.82 -9.10 -8.14
C ALA A 23 26.85 -7.83 -7.28
N LEU A 24 25.67 -7.26 -6.98
CA LEU A 24 25.54 -6.08 -6.14
C LEU A 24 26.11 -6.35 -4.74
N VAL A 25 25.64 -7.39 -4.04
CA VAL A 25 26.09 -7.71 -2.67
C VAL A 25 27.57 -8.07 -2.63
N ALA A 26 28.08 -8.84 -3.61
CA ALA A 26 29.51 -9.15 -3.69
C ALA A 26 30.39 -7.91 -3.77
N SER A 27 29.90 -6.82 -4.38
CA SER A 27 30.61 -5.54 -4.47
C SER A 27 30.41 -4.61 -3.27
N MET A 28 29.48 -4.89 -2.35
CA MET A 28 29.18 -4.00 -1.22
C MET A 28 30.27 -4.01 -0.15
N ARG A 29 30.64 -2.81 0.30
CA ARG A 29 31.47 -2.59 1.49
C ARG A 29 30.71 -2.91 2.79
N PRO A 30 31.40 -3.12 3.93
CA PRO A 30 30.74 -3.45 5.20
C PRO A 30 29.68 -2.44 5.67
N ASP A 31 29.90 -1.13 5.47
CA ASP A 31 28.95 -0.07 5.81
C ASP A 31 27.67 -0.15 4.97
N GLN A 32 27.80 -0.40 3.67
CA GLN A 32 26.67 -0.58 2.77
C GLN A 32 25.87 -1.83 3.13
N ARG A 33 26.55 -2.94 3.46
CA ARG A 33 25.92 -4.18 3.90
C ARG A 33 25.11 -3.97 5.16
N ALA A 34 25.66 -3.29 6.17
CA ALA A 34 24.97 -3.01 7.42
C ALA A 34 23.69 -2.16 7.25
N LEU A 35 23.66 -1.28 6.24
CA LEU A 35 22.52 -0.40 5.97
C LEU A 35 21.47 -1.01 5.02
N ALA A 36 21.88 -1.93 4.15
CA ALA A 36 21.04 -2.46 3.07
C ALA A 36 20.61 -3.91 3.25
N LEU A 37 21.37 -4.76 3.96
CA LEU A 37 21.06 -6.19 4.12
C LEU A 37 20.32 -6.47 5.44
N PHE A 38 19.21 -7.19 5.32
CA PHE A 38 18.33 -7.56 6.41
C PHE A 38 18.11 -9.08 6.41
N PRO A 39 17.84 -9.68 7.59
CA PRO A 39 17.38 -11.07 7.67
C PRO A 39 16.16 -11.30 6.77
N ALA A 40 16.02 -12.52 6.24
CA ALA A 40 14.89 -12.87 5.38
C ALA A 40 13.55 -12.67 6.10
N ASP A 41 13.49 -12.91 7.40
CA ASP A 41 12.31 -12.78 8.26
C ASP A 41 12.19 -11.40 8.93
N HIS A 42 12.96 -10.40 8.49
CA HIS A 42 12.86 -9.07 9.06
C HIS A 42 11.44 -8.47 8.88
N PRO A 43 10.78 -7.95 9.93
CA PRO A 43 9.37 -7.53 9.88
C PRO A 43 9.05 -6.52 8.78
N SER A 44 9.95 -5.57 8.50
CA SER A 44 9.76 -4.57 7.44
C SER A 44 9.63 -5.16 6.03
N ARG A 45 10.00 -6.42 5.81
CA ARG A 45 9.85 -7.06 4.51
C ARG A 45 8.40 -7.09 4.05
N GLU A 46 7.45 -7.23 4.98
CA GLU A 46 6.02 -7.30 4.67
C GLU A 46 5.43 -5.95 4.26
N VAL A 47 6.08 -4.84 4.62
CA VAL A 47 5.59 -3.49 4.33
C VAL A 47 5.57 -3.23 2.82
N ALA A 48 4.37 -3.04 2.29
CA ALA A 48 4.08 -3.14 0.87
C ALA A 48 4.31 -1.84 0.08
N ASN A 49 4.16 -0.71 0.74
CA ASN A 49 4.04 0.61 0.11
C ASN A 49 5.32 1.45 0.21
N THR A 50 6.18 1.22 1.20
CA THR A 50 7.43 1.96 1.39
C THR A 50 8.44 1.18 2.25
N VAL A 51 9.71 1.53 2.14
CA VAL A 51 10.76 1.17 3.12
C VAL A 51 11.55 2.39 3.59
N SER A 52 11.07 3.59 3.30
CA SER A 52 11.76 4.86 3.59
C SER A 52 11.83 5.18 5.09
N PHE A 53 11.00 4.53 5.91
CA PHE A 53 11.10 4.62 7.37
C PHE A 53 12.39 4.00 7.93
N LEU A 54 13.06 3.14 7.15
CA LEU A 54 14.33 2.58 7.58
C LEU A 54 15.43 3.62 7.38
N ALA A 55 15.77 4.37 8.43
CA ALA A 55 16.73 5.48 8.40
C ALA A 55 18.08 5.12 7.75
N ARG A 56 18.22 5.42 6.46
CA ARG A 56 19.41 5.13 5.63
C ARG A 56 19.61 6.20 4.54
N PRO A 57 20.83 6.39 4.03
CA PRO A 57 21.07 7.31 2.91
C PRO A 57 20.40 6.83 1.63
N HIS A 58 20.15 7.76 0.71
CA HIS A 58 19.66 7.41 -0.63
C HIS A 58 20.69 6.60 -1.42
N VAL A 59 20.21 5.88 -2.43
CA VAL A 59 21.04 5.04 -3.31
C VAL A 59 22.20 5.81 -3.94
N GLY A 60 21.96 7.07 -4.34
CA GLY A 60 22.96 7.95 -4.95
C GLY A 60 24.10 8.35 -4.01
N GLU A 61 23.84 8.37 -2.71
CA GLU A 61 24.79 8.73 -1.66
C GLU A 61 25.53 7.48 -1.14
N LEU A 62 24.83 6.36 -1.01
CA LEU A 62 25.36 5.14 -0.40
C LEU A 62 26.20 4.30 -1.37
N PHE A 63 25.80 4.21 -2.65
CA PHE A 63 26.36 3.28 -3.62
C PHE A 63 27.18 3.96 -4.72
N ASP A 64 28.24 3.29 -5.18
CA ASP A 64 29.08 3.77 -6.29
C ASP A 64 28.41 3.59 -7.66
N ALA A 65 29.07 4.04 -8.73
CA ALA A 65 28.50 4.00 -10.07
C ALA A 65 28.18 2.58 -10.58
N GLN A 66 29.01 1.59 -10.25
CA GLN A 66 28.80 0.21 -10.69
C GLN A 66 27.64 -0.42 -9.92
N GLN A 67 27.60 -0.21 -8.61
CA GLN A 67 26.51 -0.67 -7.75
C GLN A 67 25.17 -0.03 -8.15
N ARG A 68 25.15 1.27 -8.44
CA ARG A 68 23.94 1.96 -8.94
C ARG A 68 23.44 1.39 -10.26
N ALA A 69 24.34 1.05 -11.19
CA ALA A 69 23.95 0.39 -12.44
C ALA A 69 23.32 -1.00 -12.19
N CYS A 70 23.78 -1.75 -11.18
CA CYS A 70 23.13 -2.99 -10.76
C CYS A 70 21.72 -2.73 -10.19
N ILE A 71 21.55 -1.67 -9.38
CA ILE A 71 20.24 -1.30 -8.80
C ILE A 71 19.27 -0.85 -9.89
N ASP A 72 19.71 -0.05 -10.86
CA ASP A 72 18.93 0.33 -12.04
C ASP A 72 18.47 -0.92 -12.82
N ALA A 73 19.38 -1.89 -13.01
CA ALA A 73 19.07 -3.13 -13.69
C ALA A 73 18.06 -4.00 -12.90
N LEU A 74 18.09 -3.97 -11.56
CA LEU A 74 17.10 -4.63 -10.70
C LEU A 74 15.72 -3.99 -10.84
N VAL A 75 15.64 -2.66 -10.86
CA VAL A 75 14.40 -1.92 -11.11
C VAL A 75 13.82 -2.32 -12.46
N ASP A 76 14.62 -2.30 -13.51
CA ASP A 76 14.19 -2.70 -14.85
C ASP A 76 13.78 -4.18 -14.94
N ALA A 77 14.41 -5.06 -14.16
CA ALA A 77 14.07 -6.48 -14.08
C ALA A 77 12.74 -6.73 -13.36
N SER A 78 12.26 -5.79 -12.53
CA SER A 78 10.94 -5.87 -11.89
C SER A 78 9.78 -5.48 -12.81
N LEU A 79 10.07 -4.88 -13.97
CA LEU A 79 9.08 -4.29 -14.88
C LEU A 79 9.04 -5.00 -16.23
N SER A 80 7.85 -5.03 -16.85
CA SER A 80 7.72 -5.41 -18.25
C SER A 80 8.32 -4.34 -19.16
N ALA A 81 8.46 -4.64 -20.47
CA ALA A 81 8.84 -3.62 -21.45
C ALA A 81 7.90 -2.40 -21.44
N ARG A 82 6.61 -2.66 -21.25
CA ARG A 82 5.60 -1.62 -21.11
C ARG A 82 5.74 -0.87 -19.78
N GLY A 83 5.88 -1.59 -18.67
CA GLY A 83 6.03 -0.97 -17.36
C GLY A 83 7.24 -0.06 -17.26
N ARG A 84 8.36 -0.41 -17.89
CA ARG A 84 9.53 0.49 -18.00
C ARG A 84 9.18 1.80 -18.70
N THR A 85 8.35 1.76 -19.73
CA THR A 85 7.89 2.96 -20.44
C THR A 85 6.97 3.79 -19.55
N ASP A 86 6.04 3.14 -18.84
CA ASP A 86 5.06 3.85 -18.00
C ASP A 86 5.69 4.51 -16.78
N MET A 87 6.63 3.79 -16.15
CA MET A 87 7.35 4.23 -14.96
C MET A 87 8.42 5.27 -15.26
N ALA A 88 8.85 5.44 -16.52
CA ALA A 88 9.97 6.32 -16.86
C ALA A 88 9.79 7.76 -16.34
N ALA A 89 8.59 8.33 -16.48
CA ALA A 89 8.32 9.69 -16.00
C ALA A 89 8.20 9.76 -14.48
N THR A 90 7.62 8.74 -13.83
CA THR A 90 7.56 8.65 -12.36
C THR A 90 8.96 8.54 -11.77
N LEU A 91 9.80 7.65 -12.32
CA LEU A 91 11.21 7.53 -11.93
C LEU A 91 11.96 8.85 -12.14
N ALA A 92 11.77 9.52 -13.28
CA ALA A 92 12.45 10.79 -13.56
C ALA A 92 12.04 11.91 -12.58
N LEU A 93 10.75 12.00 -12.25
CA LEU A 93 10.20 12.98 -11.30
C LEU A 93 10.75 12.78 -9.88
N GLU A 94 10.90 11.51 -9.48
CA GLU A 94 11.40 11.09 -8.19
C GLU A 94 12.93 11.20 -8.04
N GLY A 95 13.63 11.88 -8.96
CA GLY A 95 15.09 11.99 -8.90
C GLY A 95 15.84 10.74 -9.39
N ARG A 96 15.17 9.90 -10.20
CA ARG A 96 15.62 8.58 -10.66
C ARG A 96 15.82 7.62 -9.48
N VAL A 97 16.39 6.46 -9.75
CA VAL A 97 16.74 5.46 -8.71
C VAL A 97 17.70 6.03 -7.66
N GLY A 98 18.49 7.06 -8.01
CA GLY A 98 19.47 7.67 -7.11
C GLY A 98 18.88 8.33 -5.86
N ALA A 99 17.65 8.85 -5.90
CA ALA A 99 16.97 9.43 -4.74
C ALA A 99 16.08 8.42 -3.99
N SER A 100 16.15 7.15 -4.37
CA SER A 100 15.41 6.08 -3.72
C SER A 100 16.24 5.44 -2.61
N VAL A 101 15.59 4.61 -1.79
CA VAL A 101 16.24 3.77 -0.79
C VAL A 101 16.22 2.30 -1.25
N LEU A 102 17.22 1.53 -0.81
CA LEU A 102 17.33 0.10 -1.09
C LEU A 102 17.31 -0.69 0.22
N ALA A 103 16.50 -1.75 0.26
CA ALA A 103 16.58 -2.83 1.25
C ALA A 103 16.72 -4.17 0.51
N ILE A 104 17.53 -5.07 1.05
CA ILE A 104 17.71 -6.43 0.55
C ILE A 104 17.43 -7.37 1.73
N TYR A 105 16.48 -8.28 1.54
CA TYR A 105 16.10 -9.27 2.55
C TYR A 105 16.61 -10.65 2.16
N GLY A 106 17.22 -11.36 3.12
CA GLY A 106 17.84 -12.67 2.90
C GLY A 106 19.29 -12.57 2.43
N ASP A 107 19.87 -13.71 2.03
CA ASP A 107 21.24 -13.79 1.52
C ASP A 107 21.26 -14.08 0.01
N PRO A 108 21.60 -13.10 -0.84
CA PRO A 108 21.72 -13.33 -2.27
C PRO A 108 22.73 -14.42 -2.66
N LEU A 109 23.77 -14.65 -1.85
CA LEU A 109 24.82 -15.63 -2.15
C LEU A 109 24.33 -17.07 -1.93
N GLU A 110 23.37 -17.27 -1.05
CA GLU A 110 22.72 -18.56 -0.80
C GLU A 110 21.44 -18.74 -1.64
N GLY A 111 21.06 -17.70 -2.39
CA GLY A 111 19.78 -17.59 -3.09
C GLY A 111 18.62 -17.29 -2.13
N ARG A 112 17.45 -17.00 -2.69
CA ARG A 112 16.23 -16.62 -1.94
C ARG A 112 16.33 -15.25 -1.29
N ALA A 113 16.80 -14.28 -2.06
CA ALA A 113 16.83 -12.89 -1.64
C ALA A 113 15.87 -12.02 -2.44
N GLN A 114 15.51 -10.89 -1.85
CA GLN A 114 14.63 -9.91 -2.46
C GLN A 114 15.17 -8.50 -2.21
N ALA A 115 15.39 -7.75 -3.28
CA ALA A 115 15.56 -6.30 -3.23
C ALA A 115 14.20 -5.61 -3.22
N VAL A 116 14.11 -4.55 -2.43
CA VAL A 116 13.03 -3.57 -2.41
C VAL A 116 13.67 -2.20 -2.66
N VAL A 117 13.29 -1.57 -3.76
CA VAL A 117 13.71 -0.21 -4.13
C VAL A 117 12.50 0.70 -3.98
N ALA A 118 12.56 1.68 -3.09
CA ALA A 118 11.45 2.59 -2.83
C ALA A 118 11.86 4.06 -3.02
N GLY A 119 11.11 4.76 -3.87
CA GLY A 119 11.05 6.22 -3.93
C GLY A 119 9.84 6.75 -3.14
N GLY A 120 9.52 8.03 -3.29
CA GLY A 120 8.31 8.62 -2.68
C GLY A 120 7.01 8.13 -3.32
N HIS A 121 7.07 7.78 -4.61
CA HIS A 121 5.89 7.42 -5.41
C HIS A 121 5.97 6.04 -6.07
N TYR A 122 6.95 5.24 -5.69
CA TYR A 122 7.03 3.85 -6.14
C TYR A 122 7.77 2.99 -5.13
N THR A 123 7.38 1.72 -5.06
CA THR A 123 8.09 0.65 -4.37
C THR A 123 8.12 -0.54 -5.31
N LEU A 124 9.31 -0.97 -5.72
CA LEU A 124 9.52 -2.08 -6.65
C LEU A 124 10.30 -3.21 -5.98
N ARG A 125 9.93 -4.45 -6.32
CA ARG A 125 10.54 -5.66 -5.76
C ARG A 125 11.11 -6.54 -6.86
N ALA A 126 12.32 -7.04 -6.65
CA ALA A 126 13.00 -7.96 -7.55
C ALA A 126 13.80 -8.99 -6.75
N GLY A 127 13.81 -10.25 -7.17
CA GLY A 127 14.54 -11.29 -6.47
C GLY A 127 14.24 -12.69 -6.98
N ASP A 128 14.87 -13.68 -6.34
CA ASP A 128 14.77 -15.10 -6.65
C ASP A 128 14.17 -15.92 -5.49
N ASP A 129 13.66 -15.27 -4.45
CA ASP A 129 12.93 -15.91 -3.35
C ASP A 129 11.56 -16.44 -3.78
N GLY A 130 11.15 -16.11 -5.00
CA GLY A 130 9.89 -16.47 -5.60
C GLY A 130 8.71 -15.79 -4.92
N ARG A 131 8.86 -15.09 -3.78
CA ARG A 131 7.75 -14.71 -2.88
C ARG A 131 6.79 -13.69 -3.50
N GLY A 132 7.14 -13.12 -4.65
CA GLY A 132 6.41 -11.99 -5.23
C GLY A 132 6.50 -10.81 -4.28
N GLY A 133 5.63 -9.83 -4.44
CA GLY A 133 5.48 -8.80 -3.43
C GLY A 133 4.90 -7.52 -3.96
N ALA A 134 4.63 -6.65 -3.00
CA ALA A 134 3.86 -5.46 -3.25
C ALA A 134 4.63 -4.44 -4.07
N LEU A 135 3.90 -3.87 -5.01
CA LEU A 135 4.36 -2.86 -5.92
C LEU A 135 3.43 -1.67 -5.73
N ALA A 136 3.97 -0.60 -5.16
CA ALA A 136 3.32 0.70 -5.19
C ALA A 136 3.86 1.45 -6.41
N TYR A 137 2.99 2.05 -7.18
CA TYR A 137 3.41 3.05 -8.15
C TYR A 137 2.34 4.12 -8.27
N GLY A 138 2.80 5.35 -8.41
CA GLY A 138 1.90 6.46 -8.58
C GLY A 138 2.57 7.79 -8.37
N GLN A 139 3.00 8.43 -9.46
CA GLN A 139 2.76 9.85 -9.67
C GLN A 139 2.97 10.17 -11.15
N GLN A 140 1.95 10.73 -11.78
CA GLN A 140 2.05 11.50 -13.02
C GLN A 140 0.99 12.60 -12.97
N VAL A 141 1.37 13.81 -13.42
CA VAL A 141 0.66 15.10 -13.26
C VAL A 141 -0.84 14.91 -13.16
N GLY A 142 -1.37 15.01 -11.93
CA GLY A 142 -2.79 15.19 -11.74
C GLY A 142 -3.19 16.50 -12.40
N ASN A 143 -4.11 16.46 -13.35
CA ASN A 143 -4.64 17.68 -13.97
C ASN A 143 -5.81 18.27 -13.16
N GLY A 144 -6.04 17.75 -11.94
CA GLY A 144 -7.18 18.11 -11.09
C GLY A 144 -8.52 17.76 -11.73
N ARG A 145 -8.58 16.87 -12.73
CA ARG A 145 -9.80 16.41 -13.41
C ARG A 145 -10.00 14.91 -13.21
N HIS A 146 -11.26 14.49 -13.28
CA HIS A 146 -11.65 13.08 -13.34
C HIS A 146 -11.03 12.43 -14.60
N ARG A 147 -10.61 11.16 -14.52
CA ARG A 147 -10.02 10.33 -15.60
C ARG A 147 -8.53 10.58 -15.92
N VAL A 148 -7.88 11.56 -15.29
CA VAL A 148 -6.41 11.77 -15.33
C VAL A 148 -5.80 11.72 -16.75
N ALA A 149 -6.46 12.37 -17.71
CA ALA A 149 -6.00 12.37 -19.10
C ALA A 149 -4.52 12.80 -19.21
N GLY A 150 -3.73 12.00 -19.94
CA GLY A 150 -2.28 12.19 -20.11
C GLY A 150 -1.40 11.38 -19.15
N ASN A 151 -1.99 10.71 -18.17
CA ASN A 151 -1.28 9.82 -17.26
C ASN A 151 -1.06 8.42 -17.90
N ALA A 152 0.16 7.87 -17.81
CA ALA A 152 0.54 6.57 -18.37
C ALA A 152 -0.27 5.39 -17.81
N PHE A 153 -0.85 5.55 -16.61
CA PHE A 153 -1.66 4.56 -15.93
C PHE A 153 -3.18 4.79 -16.07
N ALA A 154 -3.62 5.82 -16.82
CA ALA A 154 -5.05 6.10 -17.04
C ALA A 154 -5.82 4.89 -17.60
N ARG A 155 -5.12 4.05 -18.37
CA ARG A 155 -5.64 2.79 -18.91
C ARG A 155 -6.15 1.80 -17.85
N HIS A 156 -5.62 1.82 -16.62
CA HIS A 156 -6.05 0.94 -15.53
C HIS A 156 -7.47 1.37 -15.08
N GLY A 157 -7.67 2.68 -14.93
CA GLY A 157 -9.00 3.27 -14.74
C GLY A 157 -9.93 2.97 -15.92
N ASP A 158 -9.47 3.14 -17.16
CA ASP A 158 -10.29 2.85 -18.35
C ASP A 158 -10.66 1.36 -18.45
N ALA A 159 -9.79 0.44 -18.05
CA ALA A 159 -10.09 -0.99 -18.00
C ALA A 159 -11.16 -1.31 -16.95
N ALA A 160 -11.06 -0.74 -15.74
CA ALA A 160 -12.07 -0.92 -14.71
C ALA A 160 -13.45 -0.35 -15.12
N ASN A 161 -13.45 0.77 -15.82
CA ASN A 161 -14.68 1.37 -16.35
C ASN A 161 -15.28 0.55 -17.51
N ARG A 162 -14.46 -0.11 -18.35
CA ARG A 162 -14.95 -1.10 -19.33
C ARG A 162 -15.62 -2.29 -18.64
N LEU A 163 -15.04 -2.80 -17.56
CA LEU A 163 -15.67 -3.85 -16.75
C LEU A 163 -17.03 -3.38 -16.21
N MET A 164 -17.10 -2.20 -15.57
CA MET A 164 -18.36 -1.65 -15.06
C MET A 164 -19.44 -1.51 -16.15
N ALA A 165 -19.06 -1.11 -17.37
CA ALA A 165 -19.97 -1.02 -18.50
C ALA A 165 -20.51 -2.38 -18.94
N ALA A 166 -19.70 -3.44 -18.86
CA ALA A 166 -20.07 -4.81 -19.21
C ALA A 166 -20.92 -5.50 -18.12
N LEU A 167 -20.90 -5.02 -16.87
CA LEU A 167 -21.71 -5.59 -15.79
C LEU A 167 -23.21 -5.33 -16.00
N GLY A 168 -23.99 -6.41 -15.94
CA GLY A 168 -25.46 -6.33 -15.79
C GLY A 168 -25.87 -5.74 -14.43
N ALA A 169 -27.11 -5.28 -14.32
CA ALA A 169 -27.60 -4.54 -13.14
C ALA A 169 -27.38 -5.26 -11.79
N PRO A 170 -27.63 -6.58 -11.64
CA PRO A 170 -27.37 -7.26 -10.36
C PRO A 170 -25.89 -7.29 -9.96
N SER A 171 -25.00 -7.56 -10.93
CA SER A 171 -23.55 -7.59 -10.70
C SER A 171 -22.99 -6.20 -10.41
N ARG A 172 -23.50 -5.17 -11.11
CA ARG A 172 -23.15 -3.77 -10.88
C ARG A 172 -23.51 -3.32 -9.47
N ALA A 173 -24.72 -3.66 -9.01
CA ALA A 173 -25.15 -3.35 -7.64
C ALA A 173 -24.26 -4.00 -6.58
N ARG A 174 -23.75 -5.22 -6.82
CA ARG A 174 -22.79 -5.88 -5.92
C ARG A 174 -21.40 -5.24 -5.94
N ALA A 175 -20.94 -4.76 -7.09
CA ALA A 175 -19.65 -4.10 -7.25
C ALA A 175 -19.60 -2.73 -6.56
N ILE A 176 -20.71 -1.98 -6.54
CA ILE A 176 -20.76 -0.64 -5.95
C ILE A 176 -20.83 -0.73 -4.41
N ARG A 177 -19.83 -0.17 -3.74
CA ARG A 177 -19.74 -0.04 -2.29
C ARG A 177 -19.86 1.43 -1.88
N ALA A 178 -20.18 1.69 -0.61
CA ALA A 178 -20.30 3.06 -0.12
C ALA A 178 -18.96 3.80 -0.15
N ASP A 179 -17.96 3.23 0.51
CA ASP A 179 -16.66 3.85 0.77
C ASP A 179 -15.52 2.88 0.46
N ALA A 180 -14.42 3.45 -0.04
CA ALA A 180 -13.17 2.73 -0.23
C ALA A 180 -12.52 2.41 1.13
N PRO A 181 -11.90 1.24 1.29
CA PRO A 181 -10.92 1.10 2.36
C PRO A 181 -9.76 2.05 2.10
N ASP A 182 -8.99 2.33 3.14
CA ASP A 182 -7.73 3.04 3.03
C ASP A 182 -6.81 2.40 1.97
N GLU A 183 -6.14 3.22 1.19
CA GLU A 183 -5.31 2.76 0.07
C GLU A 183 -4.13 1.90 0.52
N PHE A 184 -3.70 2.05 1.77
CA PHE A 184 -2.61 1.25 2.38
C PHE A 184 -3.09 -0.04 3.04
N LEU A 185 -4.39 -0.35 2.99
CA LEU A 185 -4.90 -1.67 3.36
C LEU A 185 -4.45 -2.69 2.31
N LEU A 186 -3.24 -3.23 2.44
CA LEU A 186 -2.60 -4.10 1.45
C LEU A 186 -2.33 -5.52 1.96
N GLN A 187 -2.82 -5.85 3.16
CA GLN A 187 -2.62 -7.16 3.78
C GLN A 187 -3.31 -8.25 2.94
N PRO A 188 -2.55 -9.21 2.37
CA PRO A 188 -3.13 -10.33 1.65
C PRO A 188 -3.89 -11.24 2.62
N LEU A 189 -5.02 -11.77 2.17
CA LEU A 189 -5.90 -12.64 2.94
C LEU A 189 -5.90 -14.06 2.36
N GLY A 190 -6.29 -15.06 3.16
CA GLY A 190 -6.34 -16.47 2.74
C GLY A 190 -7.63 -16.86 2.00
N GLU A 191 -7.70 -18.13 1.56
CA GLU A 191 -8.84 -18.69 0.80
C GLU A 191 -10.18 -18.71 1.55
N GLY A 192 -10.16 -18.71 2.88
CA GLY A 192 -11.37 -18.75 3.71
C GLY A 192 -12.00 -17.38 4.00
N GLU A 193 -11.42 -16.30 3.49
CA GLU A 193 -11.84 -14.93 3.76
C GLU A 193 -12.92 -14.46 2.78
N VAL A 194 -13.70 -13.44 3.18
CA VAL A 194 -14.77 -12.88 2.34
C VAL A 194 -14.28 -11.60 1.66
N PHE A 195 -14.30 -11.61 0.33
CA PHE A 195 -13.85 -10.49 -0.49
C PHE A 195 -15.04 -9.62 -0.97
N PRO A 196 -15.04 -8.30 -0.70
CA PRO A 196 -16.12 -7.42 -1.13
C PRO A 196 -16.22 -7.27 -2.65
N GLY A 197 -17.45 -7.17 -3.15
CA GLY A 197 -17.74 -6.80 -4.53
C GLY A 197 -18.36 -7.91 -5.34
N VAL A 198 -18.17 -7.85 -6.66
CA VAL A 198 -18.61 -8.91 -7.58
C VAL A 198 -17.47 -9.91 -7.81
N ALA A 199 -17.72 -11.18 -7.48
CA ALA A 199 -16.76 -12.25 -7.72
C ALA A 199 -16.61 -12.55 -9.21
N ARG A 200 -15.38 -12.73 -9.69
CA ARG A 200 -15.07 -13.13 -11.06
C ARG A 200 -15.79 -14.41 -11.48
N ALA A 201 -15.87 -15.38 -10.57
CA ALA A 201 -16.60 -16.64 -10.78
C ALA A 201 -18.10 -16.48 -11.03
N SER A 202 -18.69 -15.32 -10.69
CA SER A 202 -20.11 -15.01 -10.95
C SER A 202 -20.36 -14.25 -12.27
N LEU A 203 -19.29 -14.00 -13.04
CA LEU A 203 -19.35 -13.28 -14.31
C LEU A 203 -19.25 -14.25 -15.49
N GLU A 204 -19.93 -13.90 -16.58
CA GLU A 204 -19.96 -14.67 -17.82
C GLU A 204 -19.78 -13.73 -19.03
N GLY A 205 -19.39 -14.30 -20.18
CA GLY A 205 -19.24 -13.58 -21.45
C GLY A 205 -18.37 -12.32 -21.35
N ALA A 206 -18.84 -11.22 -21.94
CA ALA A 206 -18.07 -9.97 -22.01
C ALA A 206 -17.68 -9.39 -20.64
N ALA A 207 -18.44 -9.65 -19.57
CA ALA A 207 -18.09 -9.19 -18.23
C ALA A 207 -16.93 -9.99 -17.62
N ALA A 208 -16.92 -11.30 -17.86
CA ALA A 208 -15.81 -12.18 -17.49
C ALA A 208 -14.52 -11.78 -18.23
N ASP A 209 -14.62 -11.58 -19.55
CA ASP A 209 -13.49 -11.16 -20.39
C ASP A 209 -12.94 -9.79 -19.96
N ALA A 210 -13.81 -8.83 -19.66
CA ALA A 210 -13.41 -7.50 -19.21
C ALA A 210 -12.71 -7.52 -17.83
N PHE A 211 -13.11 -8.43 -16.94
CA PHE A 211 -12.44 -8.61 -15.66
C PHE A 211 -11.04 -9.17 -15.84
N ASP A 212 -10.89 -10.24 -16.62
CA ASP A 212 -9.58 -10.84 -16.87
C ASP A 212 -8.66 -9.86 -17.59
N ALA A 213 -9.20 -9.08 -18.53
CA ALA A 213 -8.47 -8.01 -19.19
C ALA A 213 -8.03 -6.89 -18.23
N LEU A 214 -8.85 -6.53 -17.22
CA LEU A 214 -8.45 -5.56 -16.19
C LEU A 214 -7.25 -6.08 -15.39
N VAL A 215 -7.32 -7.32 -14.89
CA VAL A 215 -6.23 -7.89 -14.09
C VAL A 215 -4.97 -8.03 -14.94
N ALA A 216 -5.08 -8.53 -16.17
CA ALA A 216 -3.97 -8.64 -17.10
C ALA A 216 -3.35 -7.28 -17.45
N GLU A 217 -4.16 -6.23 -17.60
CA GLU A 217 -3.68 -4.87 -17.88
C GLU A 217 -2.80 -4.34 -16.75
N VAL A 218 -3.21 -4.53 -15.50
CA VAL A 218 -2.45 -4.12 -14.32
C VAL A 218 -1.17 -4.94 -14.20
N LEU A 219 -1.29 -6.28 -14.23
CA LEU A 219 -0.15 -7.19 -14.08
C LEU A 219 0.85 -7.08 -15.22
N GLY A 220 0.40 -6.70 -16.42
CA GLY A 220 1.23 -6.45 -17.59
C GLY A 220 2.21 -5.28 -17.44
N THR A 221 2.11 -4.50 -16.36
CA THR A 221 3.12 -3.50 -15.97
C THR A 221 4.38 -4.17 -15.43
N PHE A 222 4.27 -5.38 -14.87
CA PHE A 222 5.35 -6.03 -14.13
C PHE A 222 6.04 -7.13 -14.94
N ALA A 223 7.22 -7.54 -14.46
CA ALA A 223 7.91 -8.69 -15.03
C ALA A 223 6.97 -9.92 -15.06
N PRO A 224 7.00 -10.76 -16.11
CA PRO A 224 6.05 -11.86 -16.28
C PRO A 224 5.92 -12.80 -15.08
N ASP A 225 7.01 -12.99 -14.32
CA ASP A 225 7.02 -13.86 -13.15
C ASP A 225 6.22 -13.29 -11.96
N ALA A 226 5.97 -11.98 -11.92
CA ALA A 226 5.14 -11.34 -10.90
C ALA A 226 3.66 -11.74 -11.00
N GLY A 227 3.15 -12.01 -12.22
CA GLY A 227 1.75 -12.37 -12.46
C GLY A 227 1.42 -13.84 -12.25
N ARG A 228 2.43 -14.73 -12.14
CA ARG A 228 2.25 -16.20 -12.07
C ARG A 228 1.47 -16.69 -10.84
N ARG A 229 1.26 -15.83 -9.84
CA ARG A 229 0.65 -16.17 -8.55
C ARG A 229 -0.80 -15.73 -8.42
N VAL A 230 -1.38 -15.14 -9.46
CA VAL A 230 -2.73 -14.60 -9.41
C VAL A 230 -3.70 -15.57 -10.06
N ASP A 231 -4.53 -16.22 -9.26
CA ASP A 231 -5.71 -16.93 -9.74
C ASP A 231 -6.88 -15.94 -9.90
N THR A 232 -7.13 -15.50 -11.13
CA THR A 232 -8.17 -14.51 -11.42
C THR A 232 -9.57 -15.00 -11.06
N ALA A 233 -9.82 -16.31 -11.10
CA ALA A 233 -11.14 -16.87 -10.81
C ALA A 233 -11.58 -16.67 -9.36
N SER A 234 -10.62 -16.55 -8.43
CA SER A 234 -10.85 -16.35 -7.00
C SER A 234 -11.02 -14.89 -6.57
N LEU A 235 -10.89 -13.95 -7.51
CA LEU A 235 -10.89 -12.52 -7.21
C LEU A 235 -12.30 -11.90 -7.25
N ALA A 236 -12.49 -10.81 -6.50
CA ALA A 236 -13.67 -9.97 -6.51
C ALA A 236 -13.32 -8.51 -6.86
N PHE A 237 -14.24 -7.81 -7.51
CA PHE A 237 -14.07 -6.42 -7.94
C PHE A 237 -15.08 -5.49 -7.27
N SER A 238 -14.59 -4.35 -6.77
CA SER A 238 -15.38 -3.30 -6.15
C SER A 238 -15.06 -1.92 -6.74
N VAL A 239 -16.08 -1.06 -6.80
CA VAL A 239 -15.97 0.39 -7.01
C VAL A 239 -16.69 1.12 -5.89
N PHE A 240 -16.43 2.41 -5.71
CA PHE A 240 -16.88 3.15 -4.52
C PHE A 240 -17.72 4.37 -4.90
N ALA A 241 -18.93 4.47 -4.32
CA ALA A 241 -19.96 5.45 -4.64
C ALA A 241 -19.48 6.90 -4.51
N ARG A 242 -18.67 7.21 -3.49
CA ARG A 242 -18.09 8.56 -3.31
C ARG A 242 -17.06 8.93 -4.38
N HIS A 243 -16.59 7.96 -5.17
CA HIS A 243 -15.53 8.12 -6.14
C HIS A 243 -15.97 7.83 -7.59
N GLY A 244 -17.27 7.69 -7.84
CA GLY A 244 -17.84 7.75 -9.19
C GLY A 244 -18.21 9.19 -9.53
N TYR A 245 -17.69 9.75 -10.63
CA TYR A 245 -18.01 11.13 -11.02
C TYR A 245 -18.50 11.24 -12.46
N TRP A 246 -19.49 12.10 -12.68
CA TRP A 246 -19.88 12.56 -14.02
C TRP A 246 -19.00 13.73 -14.48
N PRO A 247 -19.10 14.17 -15.75
CA PRO A 247 -18.27 15.25 -16.29
C PRO A 247 -18.31 16.57 -15.50
N ASP A 248 -19.42 16.86 -14.85
CA ASP A 248 -19.66 18.03 -13.99
C ASP A 248 -19.13 17.88 -12.55
N ARG A 249 -18.47 16.75 -12.23
CA ARG A 249 -17.89 16.40 -10.92
C ARG A 249 -18.90 16.17 -9.80
N VAL A 250 -20.18 16.03 -10.11
CA VAL A 250 -21.14 15.50 -9.14
C VAL A 250 -20.75 14.05 -8.83
N ALA A 251 -20.61 13.71 -7.55
CA ALA A 251 -20.31 12.36 -7.14
C ALA A 251 -21.57 11.48 -7.23
N PHE A 252 -21.39 10.20 -7.57
CA PHE A 252 -22.47 9.23 -7.64
C PHE A 252 -23.20 9.11 -6.30
N ALA A 253 -22.48 9.17 -5.18
CA ALA A 253 -23.06 9.16 -3.84
C ALA A 253 -24.02 10.33 -3.58
N ASP A 254 -23.77 11.50 -4.17
CA ASP A 254 -24.52 12.74 -3.92
C ASP A 254 -25.77 12.88 -4.79
N ALA A 255 -25.82 12.19 -5.93
CA ALA A 255 -26.96 12.22 -6.84
C ALA A 255 -28.15 11.39 -6.30
N ALA A 256 -29.37 11.88 -6.47
CA ALA A 256 -30.58 11.12 -6.12
C ALA A 256 -30.81 9.94 -7.08
N PRO A 257 -31.51 8.85 -6.69
CA PRO A 257 -31.69 7.67 -7.54
C PRO A 257 -32.24 7.96 -8.95
N ARG A 258 -33.22 8.86 -9.07
CA ARG A 258 -33.78 9.28 -10.39
C ARG A 258 -32.75 9.99 -11.25
N GLU A 259 -31.91 10.82 -10.63
CA GLU A 259 -30.83 11.54 -11.30
C GLU A 259 -29.73 10.58 -11.77
N ARG A 260 -29.35 9.59 -10.95
CA ARG A 260 -28.39 8.53 -11.35
C ARG A 260 -28.87 7.80 -12.61
N THR A 261 -30.14 7.40 -12.63
CA THR A 261 -30.73 6.73 -13.81
C THR A 261 -30.71 7.64 -15.04
N ALA A 262 -31.02 8.92 -14.90
CA ALA A 262 -31.04 9.87 -16.02
C ALA A 262 -29.64 10.18 -16.56
N ARG A 263 -28.63 10.22 -15.69
CA ARG A 263 -27.23 10.53 -16.06
C ARG A 263 -26.48 9.31 -16.62
N GLY A 264 -26.92 8.09 -16.31
CA GLY A 264 -26.21 6.88 -16.69
C GLY A 264 -24.94 6.64 -15.87
N GLU A 265 -23.99 5.91 -16.42
CA GLU A 265 -22.82 5.44 -15.68
C GLU A 265 -21.79 6.57 -15.46
N PRO A 266 -21.34 6.81 -14.22
CA PRO A 266 -20.23 7.73 -13.95
C PRO A 266 -18.89 7.11 -14.35
N TYR A 267 -17.81 7.89 -14.32
CA TYR A 267 -16.46 7.35 -14.34
C TYR A 267 -16.01 7.03 -12.91
N TRP A 268 -15.71 5.76 -12.64
CA TRP A 268 -15.21 5.27 -11.36
C TRP A 268 -13.72 5.54 -11.23
N GLN A 269 -13.34 6.41 -10.29
CA GLN A 269 -11.95 6.80 -10.05
C GLN A 269 -11.23 5.87 -9.10
N VAL A 270 -11.96 5.29 -8.14
CA VAL A 270 -11.39 4.39 -7.15
C VAL A 270 -12.04 3.03 -7.30
N TRP A 271 -11.21 2.01 -7.45
CA TRP A 271 -11.64 0.63 -7.58
C TRP A 271 -10.62 -0.30 -6.93
N ARG A 272 -11.08 -1.52 -6.64
CA ARG A 272 -10.29 -2.51 -5.94
C ARG A 272 -10.58 -3.91 -6.47
N VAL A 273 -9.55 -4.70 -6.68
CA VAL A 273 -9.65 -6.14 -6.93
C VAL A 273 -8.98 -6.86 -5.77
N GLU A 274 -9.68 -7.78 -5.11
CA GLU A 274 -9.11 -8.56 -4.01
C GLU A 274 -9.51 -10.03 -4.10
N GLY A 275 -8.63 -10.89 -3.61
CA GLY A 275 -8.89 -12.31 -3.43
C GLY A 275 -7.78 -12.94 -2.59
N PRO A 276 -7.75 -14.27 -2.49
CA PRO A 276 -6.71 -14.98 -1.77
C PRO A 276 -5.32 -14.58 -2.29
N GLY A 277 -4.47 -14.05 -1.40
CA GLY A 277 -3.12 -13.61 -1.72
C GLY A 277 -3.00 -12.35 -2.58
N VAL A 278 -4.11 -11.73 -2.99
CA VAL A 278 -4.11 -10.64 -3.97
C VAL A 278 -4.88 -9.42 -3.48
N VAL A 279 -4.24 -8.25 -3.57
CA VAL A 279 -4.86 -6.95 -3.38
C VAL A 279 -4.38 -6.01 -4.48
N ILE A 280 -5.31 -5.48 -5.26
CA ILE A 280 -5.07 -4.40 -6.22
C ILE A 280 -5.97 -3.24 -5.81
N HIS A 281 -5.39 -2.11 -5.47
CA HIS A 281 -6.11 -0.87 -5.20
C HIS A 281 -5.65 0.19 -6.19
N PHE A 282 -6.60 0.87 -6.81
CA PHE A 282 -6.32 1.97 -7.73
C PHE A 282 -7.15 3.19 -7.35
N GLN A 283 -6.48 4.33 -7.29
CA GLN A 283 -7.08 5.64 -7.13
C GLN A 283 -6.61 6.53 -8.28
N GLY A 284 -7.56 7.03 -9.08
CA GLY A 284 -7.28 7.93 -10.20
C GLY A 284 -7.24 9.41 -9.79
N PHE A 285 -7.95 9.82 -8.74
CA PHE A 285 -8.11 11.23 -8.39
C PHE A 285 -7.87 11.45 -6.88
N PRO A 286 -7.22 12.56 -6.47
CA PRO A 286 -6.74 13.70 -7.26
C PRO A 286 -5.41 13.47 -8.01
N HIS A 287 -4.67 12.44 -7.61
CA HIS A 287 -3.47 11.94 -8.28
C HIS A 287 -3.54 10.41 -8.35
N VAL A 288 -2.81 9.81 -9.31
CA VAL A 288 -2.86 8.36 -9.50
C VAL A 288 -2.00 7.64 -8.47
N HIS A 289 -2.63 6.74 -7.72
CA HIS A 289 -1.96 5.71 -6.93
C HIS A 289 -2.46 4.33 -7.35
N ALA A 290 -1.53 3.39 -7.45
CA ALA A 290 -1.82 1.99 -7.64
C ALA A 290 -0.96 1.16 -6.69
N TYR A 291 -1.62 0.30 -5.92
CA TYR A 291 -0.97 -0.65 -5.04
C TYR A 291 -1.37 -2.05 -5.46
N VAL A 292 -0.37 -2.88 -5.74
CA VAL A 292 -0.56 -4.27 -6.16
C VAL A 292 0.23 -5.15 -5.21
N GLN A 293 -0.44 -5.97 -4.42
CA GLN A 293 0.15 -7.04 -3.63
C GLN A 293 -0.32 -8.38 -4.19
N ALA A 294 0.61 -9.24 -4.56
CA ALA A 294 0.34 -10.59 -5.04
C ALA A 294 1.37 -11.54 -4.43
N THR A 295 0.98 -12.20 -3.35
CA THR A 295 1.84 -13.11 -2.58
C THR A 295 0.99 -14.16 -1.89
N ASP A 296 1.57 -15.33 -1.65
CA ASP A 296 1.00 -16.27 -0.68
C ASP A 296 0.97 -15.60 0.70
N PRO A 297 -0.18 -15.53 1.38
CA PRO A 297 -0.28 -15.00 2.74
C PRO A 297 0.67 -15.68 3.73
N ALA A 298 0.93 -16.99 3.57
CA ALA A 298 1.87 -17.71 4.43
C ALA A 298 3.33 -17.29 4.20
N PHE A 299 3.67 -16.79 3.01
CA PHE A 299 4.99 -16.21 2.75
C PHE A 299 5.10 -14.74 3.17
N ALA A 300 3.97 -14.03 3.20
CA ALA A 300 3.90 -12.64 3.62
C ALA A 300 4.17 -12.51 5.12
N ALA A 301 3.55 -13.37 5.95
CA ALA A 301 3.71 -13.34 7.40
C ALA A 301 5.16 -13.63 7.81
N VAL A 302 5.87 -12.59 8.29
CA VAL A 302 7.27 -12.67 8.70
C VAL A 302 7.53 -12.19 10.11
N GLY A 303 8.68 -12.63 10.64
CA GLY A 303 9.15 -12.29 11.97
C GLY A 303 8.48 -13.13 13.04
N GLU A 304 8.64 -12.69 14.28
CA GLU A 304 8.13 -13.40 15.46
C GLU A 304 6.59 -13.45 15.46
N ARG A 305 6.03 -14.60 15.82
CA ARG A 305 4.61 -14.72 16.21
C ARG A 305 4.39 -14.09 17.58
N VAL A 306 3.53 -13.08 17.64
CA VAL A 306 3.30 -12.28 18.86
C VAL A 306 1.91 -12.42 19.45
N ALA A 307 0.95 -12.94 18.69
CA ALA A 307 -0.41 -13.22 19.17
C ALA A 307 -1.08 -14.32 18.33
N ARG A 308 -2.27 -14.74 18.78
CA ARG A 308 -3.24 -15.51 18.01
C ARG A 308 -4.60 -14.87 18.19
N LEU A 309 -5.30 -14.62 17.08
CA LEU A 309 -6.64 -14.07 17.06
C LEU A 309 -7.67 -15.17 16.81
N ASP A 310 -8.74 -15.18 17.59
CA ASP A 310 -9.87 -16.10 17.37
C ASP A 310 -10.85 -15.57 16.31
N ALA A 311 -10.83 -14.25 16.06
CA ALA A 311 -11.63 -13.58 15.05
C ALA A 311 -10.82 -12.48 14.34
N PRO A 312 -11.16 -12.10 13.09
CA PRO A 312 -10.48 -11.02 12.41
C PRO A 312 -10.54 -9.68 13.17
N LEU A 313 -9.44 -8.92 13.14
CA LEU A 313 -9.33 -7.60 13.76
C LEU A 313 -9.25 -6.52 12.67
N ALA A 314 -10.28 -5.67 12.58
CA ALA A 314 -10.37 -4.60 11.60
C ALA A 314 -11.21 -3.42 12.14
N GLY A 315 -11.23 -2.30 11.41
CA GLY A 315 -12.08 -1.15 11.73
C GLY A 315 -11.90 -0.65 13.16
N ASP A 316 -13.00 -0.38 13.86
CA ASP A 316 -12.94 0.20 15.21
C ASP A 316 -12.31 -0.72 16.26
N ALA A 317 -12.34 -2.04 16.07
CA ALA A 317 -11.63 -2.96 16.95
C ALA A 317 -10.10 -2.82 16.79
N MET A 318 -9.62 -2.72 15.54
CA MET A 318 -8.21 -2.41 15.25
C MET A 318 -7.81 -1.04 15.82
N ARG A 319 -8.68 -0.03 15.67
CA ARG A 319 -8.45 1.31 16.22
C ARG A 319 -8.29 1.27 17.73
N ALA A 320 -9.20 0.57 18.41
CA ALA A 320 -9.18 0.43 19.86
C ALA A 320 -7.89 -0.26 20.34
N ALA A 321 -7.42 -1.29 19.63
CA ALA A 321 -6.15 -1.97 19.92
C ALA A 321 -4.94 -1.02 19.79
N ARG A 322 -4.88 -0.19 18.74
CA ARG A 322 -3.81 0.81 18.59
C ARG A 322 -3.86 1.88 19.67
N GLU A 323 -5.04 2.41 19.97
CA GLU A 323 -5.20 3.37 21.04
C GLU A 323 -4.83 2.76 22.41
N ALA A 324 -5.15 1.49 22.66
CA ALA A 324 -4.73 0.77 23.86
C ALA A 324 -3.21 0.59 23.92
N ALA A 325 -2.56 0.26 22.80
CA ALA A 325 -1.11 0.20 22.69
C ALA A 325 -0.46 1.56 23.02
N MET A 326 -1.00 2.66 22.49
CA MET A 326 -0.51 4.01 22.76
C MET A 326 -0.69 4.41 24.23
N ARG A 327 -1.85 4.12 24.84
CA ARG A 327 -2.07 4.34 26.28
C ARG A 327 -1.11 3.53 27.13
N ARG A 328 -0.87 2.26 26.79
CA ARG A 328 0.07 1.40 27.51
C ARG A 328 1.51 1.92 27.41
N ALA A 329 1.94 2.37 26.24
CA ALA A 329 3.29 2.88 26.03
C ALA A 329 3.54 4.18 26.81
N THR A 330 2.56 5.08 26.82
CA THR A 330 2.71 6.43 27.39
C THR A 330 2.25 6.55 28.85
N GLY A 331 1.39 5.64 29.31
CA GLY A 331 0.68 5.76 30.59
C GLY A 331 -0.49 6.76 30.57
N GLU A 332 -0.79 7.39 29.44
CA GLU A 332 -1.88 8.35 29.32
C GLU A 332 -3.25 7.66 29.32
N ALA A 333 -4.25 8.32 29.92
CA ALA A 333 -5.61 7.78 29.99
C ALA A 333 -6.35 7.88 28.65
N LEU A 334 -5.99 8.85 27.81
CA LEU A 334 -6.63 9.12 26.53
C LEU A 334 -5.65 8.83 25.40
N ALA A 335 -6.16 8.21 24.34
CA ALA A 335 -5.43 8.08 23.08
C ALA A 335 -6.37 8.29 21.90
N PHE A 336 -5.79 8.67 20.77
CA PHE A 336 -6.53 8.95 19.54
C PHE A 336 -5.81 8.36 18.33
N GLN A 337 -6.52 7.55 17.56
CA GLN A 337 -6.11 7.06 16.25
C GLN A 337 -7.12 7.51 15.19
N ARG A 338 -6.61 8.12 14.11
CA ARG A 338 -7.43 8.53 12.95
C ARG A 338 -8.12 7.34 12.28
N ALA A 339 -9.26 7.59 11.64
CA ALA A 339 -10.09 6.54 11.01
C ALA A 339 -9.53 5.95 9.73
N GLU A 340 -8.73 6.72 9.00
CA GLU A 340 -8.23 6.33 7.70
C GLU A 340 -7.18 5.21 7.84
N SER A 341 -6.26 5.29 8.81
CA SER A 341 -5.20 4.27 8.97
C SER A 341 -5.63 3.04 9.78
N LEU A 342 -6.56 2.22 9.28
CA LEU A 342 -6.97 0.99 9.97
C LEU A 342 -6.79 -0.22 9.06
N GLY A 343 -5.55 -0.72 9.04
CA GLY A 343 -5.23 -2.03 8.47
C GLY A 343 -6.09 -3.17 9.07
N ARG A 344 -5.95 -4.39 8.55
CA ARG A 344 -6.69 -5.57 9.05
C ARG A 344 -5.76 -6.72 9.39
N LEU A 345 -6.20 -7.58 10.30
CA LEU A 345 -5.60 -8.87 10.59
C LEU A 345 -6.68 -9.96 10.45
N ALA A 346 -6.34 -11.06 9.78
CA ALA A 346 -7.17 -12.26 9.74
C ALA A 346 -7.16 -12.98 11.10
N ALA A 347 -8.11 -13.89 11.30
CA ALA A 347 -8.02 -14.83 12.41
C ALA A 347 -6.78 -15.74 12.26
N GLY A 348 -6.25 -16.24 13.36
CA GLY A 348 -5.05 -17.09 13.40
C GLY A 348 -3.83 -16.38 13.95
N ASP A 349 -2.65 -16.86 13.55
CA ASP A 349 -1.38 -16.36 14.09
C ASP A 349 -1.07 -14.96 13.55
N VAL A 350 -0.64 -14.09 14.46
CA VAL A 350 -0.22 -12.71 14.15
C VAL A 350 1.28 -12.61 14.34
N THR A 351 1.96 -12.09 13.33
CA THR A 351 3.40 -11.87 13.30
C THR A 351 3.76 -10.39 13.41
N THR A 352 5.00 -10.11 13.80
CA THR A 352 5.54 -8.74 13.82
C THR A 352 5.50 -8.07 12.45
N GLY A 353 5.73 -8.80 11.35
CA GLY A 353 5.60 -8.27 9.98
C GLY A 353 4.21 -7.76 9.67
N GLN A 354 3.18 -8.53 10.03
CA GLN A 354 1.80 -8.12 9.84
C GLN A 354 1.49 -6.85 10.64
N LEU A 355 2.00 -6.72 11.88
CA LEU A 355 1.83 -5.50 12.66
C LEU A 355 2.58 -4.29 12.07
N TYR A 356 3.72 -4.50 11.43
CA TYR A 356 4.45 -3.43 10.73
C TYR A 356 3.68 -2.90 9.53
N THR A 357 2.90 -3.75 8.85
CA THR A 357 2.06 -3.30 7.72
C THR A 357 0.89 -2.41 8.16
N LEU A 358 0.52 -2.46 9.44
CA LEU A 358 -0.55 -1.64 9.99
C LEU A 358 -0.11 -0.18 10.16
N GLU A 359 1.17 0.06 10.45
CA GLU A 359 1.76 1.40 10.52
C GLU A 359 3.07 1.41 9.72
N PRO A 360 2.98 1.59 8.38
CA PRO A 360 4.12 1.42 7.50
C PRO A 360 5.05 2.64 7.43
N PHE A 361 4.73 3.74 8.12
CA PHE A 361 5.44 5.02 7.96
C PHE A 361 6.46 5.27 9.06
N GLY A 362 6.46 4.49 10.15
CA GLY A 362 7.37 4.69 11.27
C GLY A 362 6.98 5.90 12.10
N ASN A 363 5.69 6.23 12.15
CA ASN A 363 5.19 7.34 12.94
C ASN A 363 5.48 7.10 14.43
N ARG A 364 5.99 8.12 15.09
CA ARG A 364 6.26 8.10 16.54
C ARG A 364 5.04 8.53 17.34
N ILE A 365 4.92 7.93 18.51
CA ILE A 365 3.94 8.34 19.51
C ILE A 365 4.37 9.69 20.11
N VAL A 366 3.40 10.57 20.24
CA VAL A 366 3.48 11.85 20.93
C VAL A 366 2.37 11.95 21.96
N VAL A 367 2.56 12.82 22.96
CA VAL A 367 1.51 13.21 23.90
C VAL A 367 1.20 14.68 23.70
N ALA A 368 0.00 14.95 23.19
CA ALA A 368 -0.46 16.31 22.96
C ALA A 368 -1.24 16.81 24.17
N THR A 369 -0.92 18.01 24.64
CA THR A 369 -1.75 18.77 25.56
C THR A 369 -2.65 19.71 24.76
N ILE A 370 -3.96 19.55 24.89
CA ILE A 370 -4.95 20.29 24.10
C ILE A 370 -6.18 20.63 24.95
N ASP A 371 -6.62 21.89 24.84
CA ASP A 371 -7.86 22.32 25.49
C ASP A 371 -9.06 21.79 24.71
N GLY A 372 -10.14 21.43 25.40
CA GLY A 372 -11.35 20.90 24.77
C GLY A 372 -11.82 21.77 23.62
N ARG A 373 -11.87 23.10 23.80
CA ARG A 373 -12.28 24.05 22.74
C ARG A 373 -11.39 24.05 21.49
N ALA A 374 -10.12 23.65 21.62
CA ALA A 374 -9.15 23.63 20.53
C ALA A 374 -9.13 22.29 19.78
N MET A 375 -9.81 21.26 20.28
CA MET A 375 -9.96 19.97 19.60
C MET A 375 -10.79 20.14 18.32
N ALA A 376 -10.44 19.39 17.28
CA ALA A 376 -11.34 19.23 16.13
C ALA A 376 -12.51 18.29 16.47
N SER A 377 -13.57 18.31 15.67
CA SER A 377 -14.75 17.45 15.87
C SER A 377 -14.41 15.95 15.95
N PRO A 378 -13.56 15.39 15.05
CA PRO A 378 -13.25 13.95 15.12
C PRO A 378 -12.58 13.54 16.44
N LEU A 379 -11.62 14.32 16.94
CA LEU A 379 -11.00 14.08 18.23
C LEU A 379 -12.03 14.18 19.38
N ARG A 380 -12.81 15.26 19.39
CA ARG A 380 -13.79 15.53 20.45
C ARG A 380 -14.83 14.42 20.55
N GLU A 381 -15.40 14.00 19.43
CA GLU A 381 -16.39 12.94 19.35
C GLU A 381 -15.79 11.61 19.81
N ARG A 382 -14.57 11.29 19.36
CA ARG A 382 -13.88 10.05 19.76
C ARG A 382 -13.61 10.01 21.26
N LEU A 383 -13.08 11.08 21.84
CA LEU A 383 -12.79 11.15 23.27
C LEU A 383 -14.07 11.18 24.11
N ALA A 384 -15.14 11.81 23.63
CA ALA A 384 -16.43 11.78 24.32
C ALA A 384 -17.00 10.35 24.38
N ALA A 385 -16.95 9.63 23.25
CA ALA A 385 -17.36 8.23 23.18
C ALA A 385 -16.52 7.32 24.09
N ALA A 386 -15.19 7.55 24.16
CA ALA A 386 -14.29 6.76 24.99
C ALA A 386 -14.41 7.05 26.49
N SER A 387 -14.71 8.31 26.87
CA SER A 387 -14.79 8.73 28.28
C SER A 387 -16.21 8.62 28.88
N GLY A 388 -17.23 8.32 28.06
CA GLY A 388 -18.61 8.22 28.50
C GLY A 388 -19.27 9.56 28.86
N GLY A 389 -18.69 10.68 28.42
CA GLY A 389 -19.16 12.02 28.77
C GLY A 389 -18.71 13.09 27.78
N ALA A 390 -19.35 14.26 27.84
CA ALA A 390 -18.98 15.39 26.99
C ALA A 390 -17.57 15.92 27.34
N ILE A 391 -16.83 16.33 26.33
CA ILE A 391 -15.56 17.02 26.50
C ILE A 391 -15.82 18.46 26.96
N ASP A 392 -15.26 18.83 28.11
CA ASP A 392 -15.34 20.18 28.65
C ASP A 392 -14.44 21.11 27.81
N PRO A 393 -14.99 22.17 27.17
CA PRO A 393 -14.21 23.06 26.32
C PRO A 393 -13.15 23.88 27.07
N ALA A 394 -13.31 24.07 28.38
CA ALA A 394 -12.37 24.83 29.22
C ALA A 394 -11.26 23.96 29.81
N ARG A 395 -11.43 22.63 29.83
CA ARG A 395 -10.47 21.69 30.39
C ARG A 395 -9.34 21.39 29.40
N SER A 396 -8.13 21.24 29.94
CA SER A 396 -6.96 20.74 29.19
C SER A 396 -6.85 19.22 29.33
N TYR A 397 -6.53 18.56 28.23
CA TYR A 397 -6.42 17.11 28.11
C TYR A 397 -5.06 16.71 27.59
N ARG A 398 -4.52 15.60 28.11
CA ARG A 398 -3.35 14.93 27.56
C ARG A 398 -3.82 13.73 26.76
N VAL A 399 -3.42 13.66 25.49
CA VAL A 399 -3.88 12.65 24.54
C VAL A 399 -2.67 12.04 23.85
N ALA A 400 -2.47 10.73 24.00
CA ALA A 400 -1.49 9.99 23.24
C ALA A 400 -1.97 9.79 21.79
N THR A 401 -1.13 10.10 20.82
CA THR A 401 -1.44 9.94 19.39
C THR A 401 -0.15 9.79 18.61
N ASP A 402 -0.23 9.72 17.28
CA ASP A 402 0.93 9.71 16.40
C ASP A 402 1.29 11.11 15.89
N GLU A 403 2.56 11.32 15.52
CA GLU A 403 3.07 12.62 15.08
C GLU A 403 2.38 13.16 13.81
N TYR A 404 1.86 12.27 12.95
CA TYR A 404 1.11 12.68 11.78
C TYR A 404 -0.29 13.16 12.16
N ALA A 405 -1.00 12.45 13.04
CA ALA A 405 -2.33 12.83 13.49
C ALA A 405 -2.34 14.21 14.14
N VAL A 406 -1.37 14.51 15.01
CA VAL A 406 -1.28 15.82 15.68
C VAL A 406 -0.96 16.97 14.71
N SER A 407 -0.37 16.67 13.54
CA SER A 407 -0.05 17.69 12.53
C SER A 407 -1.29 18.19 11.77
N LEU A 408 -2.42 17.50 11.87
CA LEU A 408 -3.63 17.77 11.10
C LEU A 408 -4.68 18.51 11.92
N ALA A 409 -4.75 19.82 11.72
CA ALA A 409 -5.67 20.69 12.45
C ALA A 409 -7.15 20.26 12.31
N ASP A 410 -7.59 19.81 11.13
CA ASP A 410 -8.98 19.42 10.89
C ASP A 410 -9.37 18.08 11.53
N GLY A 411 -8.38 17.23 11.83
CA GLY A 411 -8.59 15.92 12.46
C GLY A 411 -8.39 15.94 13.97
N PHE A 412 -7.35 16.63 14.43
CA PHE A 412 -6.92 16.64 15.84
C PHE A 412 -7.25 17.97 16.53
N GLY A 413 -7.06 19.09 15.84
CA GLY A 413 -7.13 20.43 16.41
C GLY A 413 -5.75 21.04 16.62
N VAL A 414 -5.67 22.10 17.44
CA VAL A 414 -4.42 22.85 17.68
C VAL A 414 -3.97 22.64 19.13
N PRO A 415 -3.02 21.73 19.41
CA PRO A 415 -2.52 21.51 20.76
C PRO A 415 -1.69 22.70 21.24
N SER A 416 -1.70 22.96 22.54
CA SER A 416 -0.82 23.97 23.17
C SER A 416 0.60 23.45 23.38
N ARG A 417 0.78 22.13 23.43
CA ARG A 417 2.08 21.46 23.57
C ARG A 417 2.03 20.05 22.98
N VAL A 418 3.14 19.62 22.39
CA VAL A 418 3.34 18.25 21.90
C VAL A 418 4.66 17.72 22.47
N ASP A 419 4.57 16.68 23.31
CA ASP A 419 5.72 15.99 23.88
C ASP A 419 6.03 14.73 23.06
N VAL A 420 7.24 14.63 22.51
CA VAL A 420 7.66 13.44 21.77
C VAL A 420 7.96 12.31 22.75
N HIS A 421 7.24 11.19 22.65
CA HIS A 421 7.53 9.99 23.44
C HIS A 421 8.65 9.16 22.82
N GLY A 422 8.74 9.14 21.48
CA GLY A 422 9.86 8.58 20.73
C GLY A 422 9.74 7.09 20.37
N VAL A 423 8.77 6.37 20.94
CA VAL A 423 8.41 5.00 20.55
C VAL A 423 7.57 5.03 19.28
N GLU A 424 7.89 4.18 18.30
CA GLU A 424 7.09 4.03 17.10
C GLU A 424 5.75 3.34 17.41
N VAL A 425 4.68 3.76 16.75
CA VAL A 425 3.33 3.21 16.95
C VAL A 425 3.31 1.70 16.73
N ARG A 426 4.00 1.22 15.68
CA ARG A 426 4.13 -0.23 15.40
C ARG A 426 4.81 -1.00 16.52
N ASP A 427 5.84 -0.45 17.14
CA ASP A 427 6.57 -1.12 18.22
C ASP A 427 5.74 -1.16 19.50
N ALA A 428 5.00 -0.10 19.79
CA ALA A 428 4.01 -0.10 20.86
C ALA A 428 2.92 -1.16 20.64
N LEU A 429 2.44 -1.31 19.40
CA LEU A 429 1.46 -2.33 19.03
C LEU A 429 2.01 -3.75 19.17
N VAL A 430 3.25 -4.00 18.74
CA VAL A 430 3.96 -5.27 18.97
C VAL A 430 4.07 -5.57 20.46
N ALA A 431 4.50 -4.59 21.26
CA ALA A 431 4.63 -4.76 22.71
C ALA A 431 3.27 -5.01 23.38
N HIS A 432 2.20 -4.40 22.87
CA HIS A 432 0.83 -4.63 23.33
C HIS A 432 0.34 -6.04 22.97
N ALA A 433 0.62 -6.51 21.75
CA ALA A 433 0.30 -7.86 21.29
C ALA A 433 0.96 -8.94 22.14
N ARG A 434 2.27 -8.82 22.40
CA ARG A 434 3.01 -9.73 23.29
C ARG A 434 2.45 -9.80 24.71
N ALA A 435 1.78 -8.75 25.15
CA ALA A 435 1.12 -8.70 26.45
C ALA A 435 -0.33 -9.25 26.43
N GLY A 436 -0.76 -9.87 25.32
CA GLY A 436 -2.11 -10.38 25.13
C GLY A 436 -3.15 -9.32 24.77
N GLY A 437 -2.73 -8.10 24.43
CA GLY A 437 -3.64 -6.97 24.20
C GLY A 437 -4.43 -7.00 22.88
N LEU A 438 -4.19 -8.00 22.02
CA LEU A 438 -4.95 -8.18 20.78
C LEU A 438 -6.08 -9.23 20.88
N ALA A 439 -6.07 -10.05 21.94
CA ALA A 439 -6.99 -11.17 22.12
C ALA A 439 -8.25 -10.77 22.88
#